data_AF-A0A352NY96-F1
#
_entry.id   AF-A0A352NY96-F1
#
_cell.length_a   1.000
_cell.length_b   1.000
_cell.length_c   1.000
_cell.angle_alpha   90.00
_cell.angle_beta   90.00
_cell.angle_gamma   90.00
#
_symmetry.space_group_name_H-M   'P 1'
#
loop_
_entity.id
_entity.type
_entity.pdbx_description
1 polymer ?
#
loop_
_entity_poly.entity_id
_entity_poly.type
_entity_poly.pdbx_seq_one_letter_code
_entity_poly.pdbx_strand_id
1 'polypeptide(L)'
;YIIDLQKTVKKIEEAYEFIKEITAEGKDILFIGTKKQAQEAIEEEAKRCNMYYVNNRWLGGMLTNFVTIKTRIGRLEELEKMEEDGTFEVLPKKEV
;
A
#
# COMPACT_ATOMS: atom_id res chain seq x y z
N TYR A 1 19.11 12.20 21.95
CA TYR A 1 19.45 10.77 21.98
C TYR A 1 20.22 10.43 20.71
N ILE A 2 21.23 9.55 20.79
CA ILE A 2 22.03 9.09 19.64
C ILE A 2 21.70 7.61 19.40
N ILE A 3 21.49 7.24 18.15
CA ILE A 3 21.20 5.86 17.74
C ILE A 3 22.51 5.08 17.59
N ASP A 4 22.55 3.85 18.10
CA ASP A 4 23.70 2.96 18.02
C ASP A 4 23.75 2.26 16.64
N LEU A 5 24.70 2.71 15.81
CA LEU A 5 24.86 2.22 14.45
C LEU A 5 25.29 0.75 14.38
N GLN A 6 26.04 0.23 15.37
CA GLN A 6 26.44 -1.18 15.37
C GLN A 6 25.24 -2.10 15.56
N LYS A 7 24.29 -1.70 16.40
CA LYS A 7 23.02 -2.42 16.56
C LYS A 7 22.16 -2.30 15.32
N THR A 8 22.10 -1.13 14.69
CA THR A 8 21.34 -0.92 13.46
C THR A 8 21.82 -1.82 12.33
N VAL A 9 23.13 -1.92 12.09
CA VAL A 9 23.68 -2.78 11.03
C VAL A 9 23.29 -4.24 11.25
N LYS A 10 23.47 -4.77 12.47
CA LYS A 10 23.08 -6.16 12.79
C LYS A 10 21.59 -6.40 12.59
N LYS A 11 20.74 -5.47 13.00
CA LYS A 11 19.29 -5.60 12.86
C LYS A 11 18.80 -5.45 11.43
N ILE A 12 19.49 -4.67 10.61
CA ILE A 12 19.21 -4.59 9.17
C ILE A 12 19.54 -5.92 8.49
N GLU A 13 20.66 -6.56 8.84
CA GLU A 13 21.04 -7.85 8.28
C GLU A 13 20.03 -8.96 8.63
N GLU A 14 19.60 -9.03 9.90
CA GLU A 14 18.52 -9.93 10.33
C GLU A 14 17.21 -9.70 9.56
N ALA A 15 16.81 -8.43 9.37
CA ALA A 15 15.59 -8.09 8.64
C ALA A 15 15.70 -8.42 7.14
N TYR A 16 16.88 -8.24 6.55
CA TYR A 16 17.13 -8.54 5.15
C TYR A 16 16.97 -10.04 4.84
N GLU A 17 17.58 -10.91 5.64
CA GLU A 17 17.44 -12.36 5.44
C GLU A 17 15.98 -12.81 5.61
N PHE A 18 15.26 -12.27 6.60
CA PHE A 18 13.83 -12.57 6.76
C PHE A 18 13.00 -12.16 5.54
N ILE A 19 13.19 -10.94 5.02
CA ILE A 19 12.47 -10.45 3.83
C ILE A 19 12.79 -11.32 2.60
N LYS A 20 14.05 -11.73 2.46
CA LYS A 20 14.49 -12.60 1.37
C LYS A 20 13.85 -13.98 1.43
N GLU A 21 13.73 -14.57 2.62
CA GLU A 21 13.01 -15.84 2.80
C GLU A 21 11.52 -15.71 2.44
N ILE A 22 10.84 -14.68 2.95
CA ILE A 22 9.41 -14.43 2.67
C ILE A 22 9.14 -14.22 1.18
N THR A 23 9.99 -13.45 0.50
CA THR A 23 9.86 -13.21 -0.94
C THR A 23 10.21 -14.45 -1.78
N ALA A 24 11.14 -15.30 -1.34
CA ALA A 24 11.43 -16.58 -1.98
C ALA A 24 10.26 -17.56 -1.89
N GLU A 25 9.44 -17.47 -0.84
CA GLU A 25 8.17 -18.22 -0.73
C GLU A 25 7.04 -17.65 -1.63
N GLY A 26 7.28 -16.54 -2.33
CA GLY A 26 6.29 -15.89 -3.20
C GLY A 26 5.22 -15.11 -2.44
N LYS A 27 5.50 -14.71 -1.18
CA LYS A 27 4.58 -13.88 -0.39
C LYS A 27 4.78 -12.40 -0.69
N ASP A 28 3.68 -11.68 -0.62
CA ASP A 28 3.66 -10.23 -0.84
C ASP A 28 4.04 -9.46 0.42
N ILE A 29 4.71 -8.32 0.23
CA ILE A 29 5.09 -7.38 1.28
C ILE A 29 4.32 -6.08 1.10
N LEU A 30 3.79 -5.55 2.20
CA LEU A 30 3.08 -4.27 2.23
C LEU A 30 3.97 -3.18 2.84
N PHE A 31 4.33 -2.19 2.03
CA PHE A 31 5.08 -1.02 2.46
C PHE A 31 4.14 0.03 3.05
N ILE A 32 4.47 0.60 4.21
CA ILE A 32 3.59 1.59 4.88
C ILE A 32 4.42 2.82 5.28
N GLY A 33 4.03 3.98 4.77
CA GLY A 33 4.66 5.25 5.16
C GLY A 33 3.77 6.44 4.86
N THR A 34 3.05 6.92 5.88
CA THR A 34 2.06 8.00 5.75
C THR A 34 2.61 9.40 6.05
N LYS A 35 3.87 9.50 6.50
CA LYS A 35 4.52 10.78 6.76
C LYS A 35 4.90 11.43 5.44
N LYS A 36 4.68 12.75 5.31
CA LYS A 36 5.03 13.54 4.10
C LYS A 36 6.44 13.25 3.56
N GLN A 37 7.43 13.11 4.45
CA GLN A 37 8.83 12.85 4.08
C GLN A 37 9.08 11.44 3.54
N ALA A 38 8.15 10.51 3.76
CA ALA A 38 8.29 9.09 3.39
C ALA A 38 7.34 8.68 2.25
N GLN A 39 6.35 9.50 1.88
CA GLN A 39 5.30 9.09 0.94
C GLN A 39 5.88 8.74 -0.44
N GLU A 40 6.75 9.61 -0.97
CA GLU A 40 7.38 9.42 -2.27
C GLU A 40 8.34 8.24 -2.26
N ALA A 41 9.25 8.18 -1.28
CA ALA A 41 10.23 7.11 -1.16
C ALA A 41 9.60 5.72 -1.04
N ILE A 42 8.51 5.60 -0.27
CA ILE A 42 7.80 4.33 -0.10
C ILE A 42 7.09 3.90 -1.38
N GLU A 43 6.45 4.83 -2.08
CA GLU A 43 5.79 4.56 -3.35
C GLU A 43 6.79 4.14 -4.44
N GLU A 44 7.89 4.88 -4.57
CA GLU A 44 8.92 4.61 -5.58
C GLU A 44 9.56 3.23 -5.38
N GLU A 45 10.02 2.93 -4.17
CA GLU A 45 10.70 1.66 -3.91
C GLU A 45 9.75 0.46 -3.97
N ALA A 46 8.50 0.60 -3.51
CA ALA A 46 7.50 -0.45 -3.65
C ALA A 46 7.16 -0.74 -5.12
N LYS A 47 7.00 0.30 -5.95
CA LYS A 47 6.79 0.14 -7.39
C LYS A 47 7.99 -0.50 -8.08
N ARG A 48 9.21 -0.11 -7.69
CA ARG A 48 10.46 -0.67 -8.24
C ARG A 48 10.59 -2.18 -8.00
N CYS A 49 10.13 -2.68 -6.86
CA CYS A 49 10.11 -4.11 -6.55
C CYS A 49 8.77 -4.80 -6.83
N ASN A 50 7.81 -4.11 -7.46
CA ASN A 50 6.47 -4.61 -7.78
C ASN A 50 5.71 -5.16 -6.56
N MET A 51 5.80 -4.45 -5.43
CA MET A 51 5.12 -4.78 -4.17
C MET A 51 4.04 -3.74 -3.83
N TYR A 52 3.14 -4.08 -2.89
CA TYR A 52 2.04 -3.20 -2.50
C TYR A 52 2.49 -2.12 -1.51
N TYR A 53 1.81 -0.97 -1.51
CA TYR A 53 2.12 0.13 -0.59
C TYR A 53 0.89 0.92 -0.11
N VAL A 54 1.04 1.58 1.04
CA VAL A 54 0.13 2.60 1.58
C VAL A 54 0.95 3.82 1.99
N ASN A 55 0.86 4.88 1.20
CA ASN A 55 1.58 6.14 1.44
C ASN A 55 0.69 7.31 1.90
N ASN A 56 -0.63 7.19 1.81
CA ASN A 56 -1.56 8.25 2.21
C ASN A 56 -2.04 8.07 3.66
N ARG A 57 -3.15 7.34 3.85
CA ARG A 57 -3.77 7.12 5.15
C ARG A 57 -3.96 5.63 5.39
N TRP A 58 -3.42 5.16 6.51
CA TRP A 58 -3.74 3.83 7.03
C TRP A 58 -5.11 3.88 7.71
N LEU A 59 -6.09 3.18 7.15
CA LEU A 59 -7.41 3.07 7.76
C LEU A 59 -7.39 1.96 8.81
N GLY A 60 -7.98 2.23 9.97
CA GLY A 60 -8.19 1.21 10.99
C GLY A 60 -9.00 0.06 10.40
N GLY A 61 -8.54 -1.17 10.61
CA GLY A 61 -9.20 -2.36 10.06
C GLY A 61 -8.74 -2.79 8.66
N MET A 62 -7.73 -2.14 8.06
CA MET A 62 -7.19 -2.55 6.73
C MET A 62 -6.83 -4.04 6.67
N LEU A 63 -6.20 -4.58 7.72
CA LEU A 63 -5.83 -6.00 7.79
C LEU A 63 -6.84 -6.84 8.59
N THR A 64 -7.45 -6.28 9.63
CA THR A 64 -8.30 -7.05 10.56
C THR A 64 -9.76 -7.15 10.10
N ASN A 65 -10.25 -6.21 9.30
CA ASN A 65 -11.58 -6.22 8.69
C ASN A 65 -11.48 -6.20 7.15
N PHE A 66 -10.69 -7.12 6.62
CA PHE A 66 -10.41 -7.17 5.18
C PHE A 66 -11.67 -7.41 4.33
N VAL A 67 -12.66 -8.15 4.84
CA VAL A 67 -13.93 -8.41 4.13
C VAL A 67 -14.63 -7.10 3.76
N THR A 68 -14.70 -6.14 4.69
CA THR A 68 -15.33 -4.83 4.44
C THR A 68 -14.46 -3.95 3.55
N ILE A 69 -13.13 -4.05 3.67
CA ILE A 69 -12.22 -3.28 2.81
C ILE A 69 -12.32 -3.77 1.36
N LYS A 70 -12.44 -5.08 1.15
CA LYS A 70 -12.60 -5.68 -0.18
C LYS A 70 -13.87 -5.20 -0.89
N THR A 71 -14.98 -4.98 -0.17
CA THR A 71 -16.19 -4.43 -0.80
C THR A 71 -15.99 -2.99 -1.26
N ARG A 72 -15.15 -2.21 -0.58
CA ARG A 72 -14.77 -0.85 -1.02
C ARG A 72 -13.86 -0.87 -2.25
N ILE A 73 -12.97 -1.86 -2.35
CA ILE A 73 -12.15 -2.06 -3.55
C ILE A 73 -13.05 -2.44 -4.74
N GLY A 74 -13.97 -3.38 -4.59
CA GLY A 74 -14.92 -3.71 -5.67
C GLY A 74 -15.79 -2.52 -6.08
N ARG A 75 -16.20 -1.67 -5.12
CA ARG A 75 -16.89 -0.42 -5.45
C ARG A 75 -16.02 0.57 -6.23
N LEU A 76 -14.70 0.60 -5.99
CA LEU A 76 -13.78 1.43 -6.77
C LEU A 76 -13.72 0.93 -8.22
N GLU A 77 -13.53 -0.37 -8.42
CA GLU A 77 -13.52 -0.99 -9.76
C GLU A 77 -14.83 -0.73 -10.53
N GLU A 78 -15.98 -0.80 -9.85
CA GLU A 78 -17.27 -0.42 -10.44
C GLU A 78 -17.30 1.05 -10.89
N LEU A 79 -16.75 1.96 -10.10
CA LEU A 79 -16.72 3.39 -10.41
C LEU A 79 -15.77 3.69 -11.58
N GLU A 80 -14.58 3.08 -11.59
CA GLU A 80 -13.63 3.20 -12.71
C GLU A 80 -14.26 2.70 -14.01
N LYS A 81 -14.97 1.56 -13.95
CA LYS A 81 -15.71 1.05 -15.12
C LYS A 81 -16.83 2.00 -15.58
N MET A 82 -17.62 2.55 -14.65
CA MET A 82 -18.67 3.52 -15.01
C MET A 82 -18.10 4.78 -15.68
N GLU A 83 -16.87 5.17 -15.34
CA GLU A 83 -16.12 6.28 -15.96
C GLU A 83 -15.70 5.93 -17.38
N GLU A 84 -15.11 4.75 -17.59
CA GLU A 84 -14.73 4.26 -18.93
C GLU A 84 -15.94 4.09 -19.86
N ASP A 85 -17.06 3.61 -19.32
CA ASP A 85 -18.29 3.31 -20.06
C ASP A 85 -19.11 4.57 -20.40
N GLY A 86 -18.70 5.76 -19.94
CA GLY A 86 -19.42 7.02 -20.14
C GLY A 86 -20.74 7.14 -19.36
N THR A 87 -20.97 6.25 -18.39
CA THR A 87 -22.21 6.23 -17.61
C THR A 87 -22.37 7.48 -16.72
N PHE A 88 -21.26 8.12 -16.34
CA PHE A 88 -21.30 9.39 -15.64
C PHE A 88 -21.90 10.53 -16.47
N GLU A 89 -21.81 10.50 -17.81
CA GLU A 89 -22.35 11.56 -18.66
C GLU A 89 -23.88 11.61 -18.64
N VAL A 90 -24.52 10.48 -18.29
CA VAL A 90 -25.98 10.34 -18.20
C VAL A 90 -26.51 10.62 -16.79
N LEU A 91 -25.62 10.73 -15.80
CA LEU A 91 -25.99 11.04 -14.42
C LEU A 91 -26.22 12.54 -14.24
N PRO A 92 -27.09 12.95 -13.28
CA PRO A 92 -27.25 14.35 -12.93
C PRO A 92 -25.90 14.95 -12.51
N LYS A 93 -25.61 16.19 -12.93
CA LYS A 93 -24.34 16.91 -12.61
C LYS A 93 -23.98 17.05 -11.12
N LYS A 94 -24.89 16.69 -10.20
CA LYS A 94 -24.63 16.68 -8.75
C LYS A 94 -24.10 15.32 -8.26
N GLU A 95 -24.26 14.27 -9.05
CA GLU A 95 -23.92 12.88 -8.73
C GLU A 95 -22.69 12.38 -9.52
N VAL A 96 -22.23 13.18 -10.49
CA VAL A 96 -20.88 13.16 -11.08
C VAL A 96 -19.98 14.04 -10.22
#